data_AF-A0A9Q3IJZ3-F1
#
_entry.id   AF-A0A9Q3IJZ3-F1
#
_cell.length_a   1.000
_cell.length_b   1.000
_cell.length_c   1.000
_cell.angle_alpha   90.00
_cell.angle_beta   90.00
_cell.angle_gamma   90.00
#
_symmetry.space_group_name_H-M   'P 1'
#
loop_
_entity.id
_entity.type
_entity.pdbx_description
1 polymer ?
#
loop_
_entity_poly.entity_id
_entity_poly.type
_entity_poly.pdbx_seq_one_letter_code
_entity_poly.pdbx_strand_id
1 'polypeptide(L)'
;MKAPDPFYGTQAHKLRGIIQSCKRILHNDPENFFSDRKKVLYSTSFLTIRAGKWIEPYLSNISNEDTSYLVNNWKLFETQLFTLFGDSNEVRKTEQELDNLRMKESGHISL
;
A
#
# COMPACT_ATOMS: atom_id res chain seq x y z
N MET A 1 1.91 19.67 -5.60
CA MET A 1 1.93 18.26 -6.05
C MET A 1 0.53 17.89 -6.53
N LYS A 2 0.38 17.11 -7.60
CA LYS A 2 -0.96 16.68 -8.08
C LYS A 2 -1.46 15.55 -7.17
N ALA A 3 -2.72 15.61 -6.75
CA ALA A 3 -3.37 14.53 -6.01
C ALA A 3 -3.48 13.26 -6.88
N PRO A 4 -3.39 12.05 -6.29
CA PRO A 4 -3.66 10.80 -6.99
C PRO A 4 -5.07 10.77 -7.60
N ASP A 5 -5.21 10.08 -8.75
CA ASP A 5 -6.52 9.82 -9.34
C ASP A 5 -7.26 8.72 -8.54
N PRO A 6 -8.61 8.72 -8.51
CA PRO A 6 -9.38 7.68 -7.83
C PRO A 6 -9.11 6.27 -8.39
N PHE A 7 -9.01 5.29 -7.50
CA PHE A 7 -8.85 3.88 -7.80
C PHE A 7 -10.15 3.11 -7.56
N TYR A 8 -10.72 2.57 -8.63
CA TYR A 8 -12.02 1.89 -8.61
C TYR A 8 -11.95 0.41 -8.22
N GLY A 9 -10.76 -0.22 -8.20
CA GLY A 9 -10.59 -1.66 -7.93
C GLY A 9 -10.77 -2.59 -9.14
N THR A 10 -10.84 -2.05 -10.36
CA THR A 10 -10.92 -2.84 -11.61
C THR A 10 -9.72 -2.64 -12.54
N GLN A 11 -8.91 -1.61 -12.29
CA GLN A 11 -7.84 -1.17 -13.20
C GLN A 11 -6.46 -1.52 -12.60
N ALA A 12 -6.15 -2.81 -12.49
CA ALA A 12 -4.95 -3.29 -11.79
C ALA A 12 -3.64 -2.58 -12.19
N HIS A 13 -3.44 -2.33 -13.49
CA HIS A 13 -2.28 -1.62 -14.03
C HIS A 13 -2.10 -0.18 -13.49
N LYS A 14 -3.17 0.46 -12.99
CA LYS A 14 -3.12 1.82 -12.42
C LYS A 14 -2.72 1.84 -10.95
N LEU A 15 -2.88 0.72 -10.24
CA LEU A 15 -2.68 0.65 -8.79
C LEU A 15 -1.27 1.11 -8.40
N ARG A 16 -0.24 0.65 -9.13
CA ARG A 16 1.15 1.02 -8.87
C ARG A 16 1.40 2.52 -8.98
N GLY A 17 0.87 3.16 -10.04
CA GLY A 17 1.04 4.60 -10.23
C GLY A 17 0.36 5.44 -9.15
N ILE A 18 -0.82 5.00 -8.70
CA ILE A 18 -1.57 5.65 -7.63
C ILE A 18 -0.81 5.54 -6.31
N ILE A 19 -0.34 4.34 -5.94
CA ILE A 19 0.43 4.12 -4.70
C ILE A 19 1.78 4.86 -4.73
N GLN A 20 2.47 4.91 -5.86
CA GLN A 20 3.68 5.72 -6.01
C GLN A 20 3.41 7.22 -5.82
N SER A 21 2.27 7.71 -6.30
CA SER A 21 1.85 9.10 -6.09
C SER A 21 1.55 9.39 -4.63
N CYS A 22 0.85 8.48 -3.93
CA CYS A 22 0.65 8.55 -2.48
C CYS A 22 2.00 8.61 -1.75
N LYS A 23 2.89 7.65 -1.98
CA LYS A 23 4.22 7.57 -1.34
C LYS A 23 5.01 8.86 -1.49
N ARG A 24 4.96 9.50 -2.66
CA ARG A 24 5.64 10.78 -2.89
C ARG A 24 5.10 11.88 -1.98
N ILE A 25 3.78 12.02 -1.87
CA ILE A 25 3.13 13.02 -1.01
C ILE A 25 3.45 12.75 0.46
N LEU A 26 3.32 11.49 0.89
CA LEU A 26 3.62 11.06 2.26
C LEU A 26 5.08 11.37 2.63
N HIS A 27 6.02 11.15 1.70
CA HIS A 27 7.43 11.42 1.92
C HIS A 27 7.77 12.92 1.93
N ASN A 28 7.02 13.73 1.19
CA ASN A 28 7.24 15.18 1.14
C ASN A 28 6.71 15.92 2.38
N ASP A 29 5.91 15.25 3.21
CA ASP A 29 5.31 15.83 4.42
C ASP A 29 5.38 14.86 5.61
N PRO A 30 6.59 14.52 6.09
CA PRO A 30 6.78 13.52 7.13
C PRO A 30 6.17 13.95 8.48
N GLU A 31 6.05 15.26 8.74
CA GLU A 31 5.44 15.80 9.96
C GLU A 31 3.93 15.54 10.01
N ASN A 32 3.23 15.64 8.88
CA ASN A 32 1.82 15.26 8.85
C ASN A 32 1.62 13.75 8.73
N PHE A 33 2.55 13.01 8.12
CA PHE A 33 2.43 11.57 7.86
C PHE A 33 3.39 10.69 8.68
N PHE A 34 3.63 11.05 9.94
CA PHE A 34 4.54 10.32 10.83
C PHE A 34 4.07 8.91 11.19
N SER A 35 2.76 8.65 11.20
CA SER A 35 2.19 7.34 11.57
C SER A 35 1.61 6.61 10.37
N ASP A 36 1.71 5.28 10.41
CA ASP A 36 1.14 4.40 9.38
C ASP A 36 -0.36 4.59 9.24
N ARG A 37 -1.08 4.79 10.36
CA ARG A 37 -2.50 5.14 10.37
C ARG A 37 -2.82 6.32 9.47
N LYS A 38 -2.06 7.42 9.57
CA LYS A 38 -2.28 8.60 8.73
C LYS A 38 -1.97 8.33 7.26
N LYS A 39 -0.91 7.56 6.97
CA LYS A 39 -0.55 7.16 5.60
C LYS A 39 -1.65 6.34 4.93
N VAL A 40 -2.18 5.35 5.67
CA VAL A 40 -3.27 4.49 5.19
C VAL A 40 -4.52 5.33 4.98
N LEU A 41 -4.97 6.11 5.98
CA LEU A 41 -6.16 6.94 5.85
C LEU A 41 -6.11 7.87 4.63
N TYR A 42 -4.99 8.56 4.43
CA TYR A 42 -4.79 9.39 3.25
C TYR A 42 -4.93 8.59 1.96
N SER A 43 -4.27 7.44 1.86
CA SER A 43 -4.31 6.61 0.66
C SER A 43 -5.71 6.01 0.40
N THR A 44 -6.46 5.71 1.46
CA THR A 44 -7.83 5.20 1.33
C THR A 44 -8.82 6.21 0.79
N SER A 45 -8.55 7.52 0.92
CA SER A 45 -9.39 8.57 0.33
C SER A 45 -9.46 8.50 -1.21
N PHE A 46 -8.50 7.82 -1.84
CA PHE A 46 -8.48 7.59 -3.29
C PHE A 46 -9.12 6.25 -3.67
N LEU A 47 -9.45 5.37 -2.72
CA LEU A 47 -10.11 4.10 -3.01
C LEU A 47 -11.61 4.32 -3.14
N THR A 48 -12.20 3.94 -4.27
CA THR A 48 -13.61 4.15 -4.56
C THR A 48 -14.28 2.88 -5.10
N ILE A 49 -15.61 2.87 -5.12
CA ILE A 49 -16.47 1.78 -5.60
C ILE A 49 -16.05 0.43 -5.00
N ARG A 50 -15.35 -0.42 -5.76
CA ARG A 50 -15.00 -1.78 -5.33
C ARG A 50 -13.89 -1.75 -4.28
N ALA A 51 -12.85 -0.94 -4.50
CA ALA A 51 -11.76 -0.79 -3.55
C ALA A 51 -12.22 -0.06 -2.27
N GLY A 52 -13.13 0.91 -2.42
CA GLY A 52 -13.76 1.60 -1.28
C GLY A 52 -14.56 0.66 -0.39
N LYS A 53 -15.44 -0.15 -0.98
CA LYS A 53 -16.24 -1.16 -0.24
C LYS A 53 -15.38 -2.18 0.50
N TRP A 54 -14.23 -2.54 -0.06
CA TRP A 54 -13.29 -3.47 0.59
C TRP A 54 -12.67 -2.88 1.87
N ILE A 55 -12.31 -1.59 1.86
CA ILE A 55 -11.63 -0.97 3.01
C ILE A 55 -12.62 -0.44 4.07
N GLU A 56 -13.86 -0.15 3.68
CA GLU A 56 -14.93 0.35 4.54
C GLU A 56 -15.03 -0.31 5.93
N PRO A 57 -15.06 -1.65 6.09
CA PRO A 57 -15.17 -2.26 7.42
C PRO A 57 -14.01 -1.91 8.36
N TYR A 58 -12.81 -1.69 7.83
CA TYR A 58 -11.63 -1.30 8.60
C TYR A 58 -11.66 0.18 9.00
N LEU A 59 -12.36 1.02 8.23
CA LEU A 59 -12.54 2.45 8.50
C LEU A 59 -13.69 2.71 9.48
N SER A 60 -14.78 1.94 9.39
CA SER A 60 -15.98 2.10 10.21
C SER A 60 -15.75 1.90 11.70
N ASN A 61 -14.70 1.17 12.08
CA ASN A 61 -14.37 0.92 13.48
C ASN A 61 -12.90 1.22 13.79
N ILE A 62 -12.46 2.41 13.37
CA ILE A 62 -11.06 2.86 13.49
C ILE A 62 -10.57 3.03 14.95
N SER A 63 -11.49 3.06 15.92
CA SER A 63 -11.15 3.15 17.35
C SER A 63 -10.95 1.79 18.00
N ASN A 64 -11.38 0.71 17.35
CA ASN A 64 -11.18 -0.65 17.83
C ASN A 64 -9.91 -1.24 17.20
N GLU A 65 -8.98 -1.67 18.05
CA GLU A 65 -7.66 -2.18 17.64
C GLU A 65 -7.76 -3.47 16.82
N ASP A 66 -8.68 -4.37 17.19
CA ASP A 66 -8.90 -5.65 16.49
C ASP A 66 -9.40 -5.45 15.05
N THR A 67 -10.16 -4.38 14.78
CA THR A 67 -10.67 -4.07 13.44
C THR A 67 -9.80 -3.09 12.66
N SER A 68 -8.89 -2.38 13.34
CA SER A 68 -8.04 -1.35 12.72
C SER A 68 -6.63 -1.82 12.38
N TYR A 69 -6.31 -3.11 12.57
CA TYR A 69 -5.00 -3.69 12.26
C TYR A 69 -4.49 -3.33 10.84
N LEU A 70 -5.38 -3.32 9.85
CA LEU A 70 -5.05 -2.98 8.47
C LEU A 70 -4.74 -1.48 8.31
N VAL A 71 -5.49 -0.62 9.01
CA VAL A 71 -5.31 0.84 8.96
C VAL A 71 -4.04 1.26 9.70
N ASN A 72 -3.67 0.56 10.77
CA ASN A 72 -2.50 0.89 11.59
C ASN A 72 -1.16 0.39 11.02
N ASN A 73 -1.17 -0.34 9.91
CA ASN A 73 0.03 -0.93 9.31
C ASN A 73 0.09 -0.66 7.81
N TRP A 74 0.97 0.27 7.40
CA TRP A 74 1.12 0.67 6.01
C TRP A 74 1.53 -0.50 5.10
N LYS A 75 2.47 -1.32 5.58
CA LYS A 75 3.01 -2.44 4.80
C LYS A 75 1.93 -3.50 4.56
N LEU A 76 1.14 -3.81 5.58
CA LEU A 76 0.05 -4.78 5.47
C LEU A 76 -1.06 -4.28 4.54
N PHE A 77 -1.45 -3.01 4.67
CA PHE A 77 -2.39 -2.35 3.77
C PHE A 77 -1.92 -2.45 2.31
N GLU A 78 -0.68 -2.06 2.03
CA GLU A 78 -0.11 -2.13 0.69
C GLU A 78 -0.13 -3.57 0.15
N THR A 79 0.32 -4.54 0.94
CA THR A 79 0.32 -5.96 0.54
C THR A 79 -1.08 -6.44 0.18
N GLN A 80 -2.07 -6.27 1.05
CA GLN A 80 -3.43 -6.73 0.76
C GLN A 80 -4.06 -6.03 -0.44
N LEU A 81 -3.81 -4.74 -0.59
CA LEU A 81 -4.29 -3.97 -1.72
C LEU A 81 -3.73 -4.52 -3.05
N PHE A 82 -2.45 -4.86 -3.10
CA PHE A 82 -1.84 -5.49 -4.28
C PHE A 82 -2.26 -6.95 -4.48
N THR A 83 -2.46 -7.72 -3.41
CA THR A 83 -2.98 -9.10 -3.52
C THR A 83 -4.38 -9.12 -4.14
N LEU A 84 -5.25 -8.17 -3.76
CA LEU A 84 -6.66 -8.16 -4.19
C LEU A 84 -6.89 -7.43 -5.51
N PHE A 85 -6.12 -6.37 -5.77
CA PHE A 85 -6.37 -5.46 -6.90
C PHE A 85 -5.16 -5.23 -7.79
N GLY A 86 -3.99 -5.77 -7.44
CA GLY A 86 -2.78 -5.67 -8.24
C GLY A 86 -2.81 -6.58 -9.46
N ASP A 87 -1.90 -6.30 -10.39
CA ASP A 87 -1.70 -7.16 -11.55
C ASP A 87 -0.91 -8.40 -11.12
N SER A 88 -1.44 -9.59 -11.37
CA SER A 88 -0.81 -10.86 -10.98
C SER A 88 0.60 -11.01 -11.54
N ASN A 89 0.89 -10.40 -12.69
CA ASN A 89 2.23 -10.43 -13.28
C ASN A 89 3.22 -9.53 -12.54
N GLU A 90 2.77 -8.37 -12.06
CA GLU A 90 3.61 -7.41 -11.33
C GLU A 90 3.88 -7.87 -9.89
N VAL A 91 2.89 -8.52 -9.24
CA VAL A 91 3.06 -9.12 -7.91
C VAL A 91 4.14 -10.21 -7.97
N ARG A 92 4.04 -11.13 -8.93
CA ARG A 92 5.03 -12.20 -9.14
C ARG A 92 6.43 -11.66 -9.43
N LYS A 93 6.52 -10.57 -10.20
CA LYS A 93 7.82 -9.93 -10.50
C LYS A 93 8.45 -9.28 -9.26
N THR A 94 7.65 -8.62 -8.43
CA THR A 94 8.13 -8.00 -7.18
C THR A 94 8.60 -9.04 -6.17
N GLU A 95 7.88 -10.16 -6.04
CA GLU A 95 8.30 -11.30 -5.21
C GLU A 95 9.61 -11.91 -5.69
N GLN A 96 9.76 -12.10 -7.01
CA GLN A 96 11.02 -12.55 -7.61
C GLN A 96 12.16 -11.56 -7.39
N GLU A 97 11.92 -10.26 -7.50
CA GLU A 97 12.92 -9.23 -7.23
C GLU A 97 13.35 -9.21 -5.74
N LEU A 98 12.42 -9.41 -4.81
CA LEU A 98 12.72 -9.52 -3.37
C LEU A 98 13.55 -10.77 -3.04
N ASP A 99 13.23 -11.92 -3.63
CA ASP A 99 14.00 -13.15 -3.44
C ASP A 99 15.42 -13.02 -4.02
N ASN A 100 15.54 -12.40 -5.21
CA ASN A 100 16.82 -12.09 -5.84
C ASN A 100 17.68 -11.11 -5.03
N LEU A 101 17.07 -10.14 -4.33
CA LEU A 101 17.78 -9.22 -3.45
C LEU A 101 18.29 -9.94 -2.18
N ARG A 102 17.45 -10.80 -1.58
CA ARG A 102 17.83 -11.61 -0.41
C ARG A 102 18.97 -12.58 -0.71
N MET A 103 19.01 -13.17 -1.91
CA MET A 103 20.10 -14.05 -2.33
C MET A 103 21.43 -13.32 -2.59
N LYS A 104 21.39 -12.03 -2.97
CA LYS A 104 22.61 -11.23 -3.15
C LYS A 104 23.22 -10.76 -1.82
N GLU A 105 22.38 -10.52 -0.80
CA GLU A 105 22.83 -10.05 0.51
C GLU A 105 23.52 -11.14 1.34
N SER A 106 23.16 -12.41 1.14
CA SER A 106 23.80 -13.57 1.78
C SER A 106 25.13 -14.01 1.11
N GLY A 107 25.57 -13.31 0.07
CA GLY A 107 26.78 -13.64 -0.71
C GLY A 107 28.08 -12.97 -0.23
N HIS A 108 28.04 -12.13 0.79
CA HIS A 108 29.23 -11.40 1.27
C HIS A 108 29.47 -11.62 2.76
N ILE A 109 29.96 -12.82 3.11
CA ILE A 109 30.78 -13.00 4.31
C ILE A 109 32.15 -13.42 3.81
N SER A 110 33.01 -12.44 3.54
CA SER A 110 34.44 -12.69 3.35
C SER A 110 35.10 -12.67 4.72
N LEU A 111 35.64 -13.83 5.12
CA LEU A 111 36.62 -14.00 6.20
C LEU A 111 37.92 -13.26 5.87
#